data_AF-A0A5C8TBH5-F1
#
_entry.id   AF-A0A5C8TBH5-F1
#
_cell.length_a   1.000
_cell.length_b   1.000
_cell.length_c   1.000
_cell.angle_alpha   90.00
_cell.angle_beta   90.00
_cell.angle_gamma   90.00
#
_symmetry.space_group_name_H-M   'P 1'
#
loop_
_entity.id
_entity.type
_entity.pdbx_description
1 polymer ?
#
loop_
_entity_poly.entity_id
_entity_poly.type
_entity_poly.pdbx_seq_one_letter_code
_entity_poly.pdbx_strand_id
1 'polypeptide(L)' 'MDSEIEDYFEPQSFDGAMKGARVGLGHYGIEADDEICTQVAVAVLTGFVVTGGLEPESLERLGDIVLRAAAAHLES' A
#
# COMPACT_ATOMS: atom_id res chain seq x y z
N MET A 1 15.70 -12.27 16.36
CA MET A 1 14.69 -11.19 16.43
C MET A 1 13.92 -11.37 15.15
N ASP A 2 12.98 -12.30 15.19
CA ASP A 2 12.26 -12.78 14.02
C ASP A 2 10.78 -12.70 14.38
N SER A 3 9.98 -12.21 13.42
CA SER A 3 8.52 -12.35 13.30
C SER A 3 7.54 -11.38 14.01
N GLU A 4 7.89 -10.14 14.37
CA GLU A 4 6.86 -9.20 14.92
C GLU A 4 6.06 -8.41 13.86
N ILE A 5 6.36 -8.56 12.56
CA ILE A 5 5.59 -7.88 11.49
C ILE A 5 4.38 -8.73 11.06
N GLU A 6 4.39 -10.05 11.28
CA GLU A 6 3.31 -10.95 10.85
C GLU A 6 2.01 -10.79 11.66
N ASP A 7 2.07 -10.25 12.88
CA ASP A 7 0.91 -10.08 13.77
C ASP A 7 0.24 -8.68 13.69
N TYR A 8 0.76 -7.75 12.90
CA TYR A 8 0.28 -6.36 12.92
C TYR A 8 -0.99 -6.10 12.11
N PHE A 9 -1.32 -6.97 11.15
CA PHE A 9 -2.48 -6.82 10.30
C PHE A 9 -3.28 -8.11 10.25
N GLU A 10 -4.57 -8.04 10.56
CA GLU A 10 -5.47 -9.17 10.33
C GLU A 10 -5.37 -9.60 8.86
N PRO A 11 -5.27 -10.91 8.55
CA PRO A 11 -5.06 -11.40 7.18
C PRO A 11 -6.06 -10.82 6.15
N GLN A 12 -7.29 -10.56 6.58
CA GLN A 12 -8.35 -9.95 5.75
C GLN A 12 -8.06 -8.49 5.39
N SER A 13 -7.39 -7.74 6.28
CA SER A 13 -7.00 -6.34 6.04
C SER A 13 -5.88 -6.25 5.01
N PHE A 14 -4.92 -7.17 5.07
CA PHE A 14 -3.85 -7.25 4.08
C PHE A 14 -4.37 -7.66 2.69
N ASP A 15 -5.25 -8.65 2.61
CA ASP A 15 -5.91 -9.04 1.37
C ASP A 15 -6.73 -7.89 0.75
N GLY A 16 -7.40 -7.10 1.59
CA GLY A 16 -8.12 -5.90 1.17
C GLY A 16 -7.18 -4.85 0.57
N ALA A 17 -6.06 -4.58 1.24
CA ALA A 17 -5.05 -3.64 0.77
C ALA A 17 -4.40 -4.09 -0.54
N MET A 18 -4.11 -5.39 -0.69
CA MET A 18 -3.58 -5.98 -1.93
C MET A 18 -4.53 -5.80 -3.13
N LYS A 19 -5.82 -6.06 -2.92
CA LYS A 19 -6.85 -5.83 -3.95
C LYS A 19 -6.96 -4.35 -4.31
N GLY A 20 -6.94 -3.48 -3.30
CA GLY A 20 -6.95 -2.03 -3.49
C GLY A 20 -5.75 -1.54 -4.30
N ALA A 21 -4.54 -2.03 -3.98
CA ALA A 21 -3.31 -1.73 -4.70
C ALA A 21 -3.42 -2.12 -6.18
N ARG A 22 -3.83 -3.37 -6.46
CA ARG A 22 -3.93 -3.89 -7.83
C ARG A 22 -4.96 -3.13 -8.67
N VAL A 23 -6.13 -2.82 -8.10
CA VAL A 23 -7.17 -2.03 -8.78
C VAL A 23 -6.71 -0.59 -8.99
N GLY A 24 -6.12 0.02 -7.96
CA GLY A 24 -5.62 1.40 -8.01
C GLY A 24 -4.55 1.57 -9.09
N LEU A 25 -3.52 0.74 -9.09
CA LEU A 25 -2.46 0.76 -10.10
C LEU A 25 -3.01 0.50 -11.52
N GLY A 26 -3.97 -0.43 -11.65
CA GLY A 26 -4.65 -0.69 -12.91
C GLY A 26 -5.44 0.50 -13.46
N HIS A 27 -6.06 1.31 -12.61
CA HIS A 27 -6.74 2.55 -13.04
C HIS A 27 -5.77 3.58 -13.66
N TYR A 28 -4.50 3.57 -13.26
CA TYR A 28 -3.45 4.42 -13.82
C TYR A 28 -2.68 3.76 -14.97
N GLY A 29 -3.07 2.55 -15.39
CA GLY A 29 -2.40 1.81 -16.46
C GLY A 29 -1.01 1.30 -16.07
N ILE A 30 -0.72 1.17 -14.77
CA ILE A 30 0.54 0.64 -14.26
C ILE A 30 0.40 -0.88 -14.16
N GLU A 31 1.23 -1.60 -14.92
CA GLU A 31 1.38 -3.05 -14.78
C GLU A 31 2.23 -3.33 -13.54
N ALA A 32 1.64 -4.03 -12.56
CA ALA A 32 2.28 -4.30 -11.28
C ALA A 32 2.15 -5.79 -10.95
N ASP A 33 3.29 -6.40 -10.60
CA ASP A 33 3.33 -7.74 -10.04
C ASP A 33 2.95 -7.75 -8.55
N ASP A 34 2.93 -8.94 -7.95
CA ASP A 34 2.52 -9.11 -6.56
C ASP A 34 3.51 -8.46 -5.58
N GLU A 35 4.77 -8.28 -5.97
CA GLU A 35 5.78 -7.61 -5.14
C GLU A 35 5.48 -6.11 -5.03
N ILE A 36 5.23 -5.44 -6.16
CA ILE A 36 4.81 -4.02 -6.19
C ILE A 36 3.49 -3.85 -5.44
N CYS A 37 2.51 -4.73 -5.66
CA CYS A 37 1.23 -4.67 -4.95
C CYS A 37 1.42 -4.82 -3.44
N THR A 38 2.34 -5.69 -3.01
CA THR A 38 2.68 -5.89 -1.59
C THR A 38 3.27 -4.63 -0.98
N GLN A 39 4.23 -3.99 -1.65
CA GLN A 39 4.83 -2.75 -1.15
C GLN A 39 3.79 -1.63 -1.00
N VAL A 40 2.89 -1.48 -1.98
CA VAL A 40 1.79 -0.52 -1.92
C VAL A 40 0.81 -0.86 -0.79
N ALA A 41 0.43 -2.11 -0.64
CA ALA A 41 -0.47 -2.56 0.43
C ALA A 41 0.13 -2.27 1.82
N VAL A 42 1.42 -2.58 2.01
CA VAL A 42 2.14 -2.28 3.27
C VAL A 42 2.21 -0.78 3.52
N ALA A 43 2.52 0.03 2.50
CA ALA A 43 2.56 1.48 2.65
C ALA A 43 1.20 2.06 3.07
N VAL A 44 0.12 1.54 2.48
CA VAL A 44 -1.25 1.96 2.81
C VAL A 44 -1.61 1.61 4.25
N LEU A 45 -1.38 0.36 4.64
CA LEU A 45 -1.68 -0.12 5.98
C LEU A 45 -0.82 0.58 7.05
N THR A 46 0.46 0.83 6.75
CA THR A 46 1.36 1.58 7.62
C THR A 46 0.89 3.02 7.79
N GLY A 47 0.51 3.69 6.69
CA GLY A 47 -0.04 5.04 6.75
C GLY A 47 -1.30 5.10 7.59
N PHE A 48 -2.20 4.12 7.43
CA PHE A 48 -3.43 4.01 8.22
C PHE A 48 -3.17 3.91 9.73
N VAL A 49 -2.19 3.09 10.14
CA VAL A 49 -1.81 2.93 11.55
C VAL A 49 -1.19 4.21 12.10
N VAL A 50 -0.32 4.87 11.32
CA VAL A 50 0.37 6.09 11.75
C VAL A 50 -0.58 7.27 11.88
N THR A 51 -1.60 7.38 11.02
CA THR A 51 -2.54 8.51 11.04
C THR A 51 -3.77 8.29 11.93
N GLY A 52 -3.91 7.12 12.55
CA GLY A 52 -5.07 6.81 13.40
C GLY A 52 -6.39 6.68 12.63
N GLY A 53 -6.33 6.42 11.32
CA GLY A 53 -7.52 6.24 10.46
C GLY A 53 -7.53 7.10 9.19
N LEU A 54 -8.70 7.13 8.52
CA LEU A 54 -8.95 7.77 7.22
C LEU A 54 -9.45 9.20 7.36
N GLU A 55 -8.63 10.09 7.90
CA GLU A 55 -8.91 11.51 7.67
C GLU A 55 -8.66 11.85 6.18
N PRO A 56 -9.49 12.70 5.55
CA PRO A 56 -9.36 13.03 4.12
C PRO A 56 -7.96 13.52 3.72
N GLU A 57 -7.30 14.28 4.59
CA GLU A 57 -5.93 14.78 4.37
C GLU A 57 -4.88 13.65 4.40
N SER A 58 -5.13 12.61 5.19
CA SER A 58 -4.29 11.41 5.29
C SER A 58 -4.42 10.52 4.05
N LEU A 59 -5.59 10.52 3.41
CA LEU A 59 -5.85 9.80 2.16
C LEU A 59 -5.09 10.39 0.96
N GLU A 60 -5.05 11.72 0.83
CA GLU A 60 -4.27 12.37 -0.24
C GLU A 60 -2.76 12.10 -0.09
N ARG A 61 -2.23 12.15 1.14
CA ARG A 61 -0.83 11.79 1.43
C ARG A 61 -0.52 10.33 1.14
N LEU A 62 -1.45 9.44 1.45
CA LEU A 62 -1.33 8.02 1.14
C LEU A 62 -1.26 7.78 -0.37
N GLY A 63 -2.08 8.47 -1.16
CA GLY A 63 -2.00 8.45 -2.63
C GLY A 63 -0.62 8.87 -3.14
N ASP A 64 -0.05 9.94 -2.58
CA ASP A 64 1.27 10.46 -2.99
C ASP A 64 2.42 9.47 -2.66
N ILE A 65 2.35 8.79 -1.52
CA ILE A 65 3.31 7.75 -1.12
C ILE A 65 3.27 6.56 -2.09
N VAL A 66 2.06 6.10 -2.43
CA VAL A 66 1.85 4.99 -3.36
C VAL A 66 2.37 5.32 -4.75
N LEU A 67 2.06 6.52 -5.27
CA LEU A 67 2.52 6.94 -6.60
C LEU A 67 4.05 7.07 -6.66
N ARG A 68 4.70 7.54 -5.59
CA ARG A 68 6.17 7.60 -5.53
C ARG A 68 6.82 6.24 -5.44
N ALA A 69 6.27 5.32 -4.66
CA ALA A 69 6.76 3.95 -4.58
C ALA A 69 6.66 3.24 -5.94
N ALA A 70 5.54 3.40 -6.64
CA ALA A 70 5.36 2.86 -7.98
C ALA A 70 6.33 3.49 -9.00
N ALA A 71 6.54 4.81 -8.96
CA ALA A 71 7.45 5.50 -9.87
C ALA A 71 8.93 5.07 -9.69
N ALA A 72 9.38 4.84 -8.46
CA ALA A 72 10.76 4.43 -8.18
C ALA A 72 11.11 3.03 -8.74
N HIS A 73 10.12 2.16 -8.97
CA HIS A 73 10.33 0.86 -9.61
C HIS A 73 10.34 0.91 -11.14
N LEU A 74 9.72 1.91 -11.76
CA LEU A 74 9.72 2.05 -13.22
C LEU A 74 11.05 2.63 -13.75
N GLU A 75 11.87 3.22 -12.87
CA GLU A 75 13.16 3.83 -13.20
C GLU A 75 14.38 2.91 -12.92
N SER A 76 14.17 1.70 -12.36
CA SER A 76 15.23 0.72 -12.06
C SER A 76 15.30 -0.39 -13.11
#